data_AF-A0A928LCC8-F1
#
_entry.id   AF-A0A928LCC8-F1
#
_cell.length_a   1.000
_cell.length_b   1.000
_cell.length_c   1.000
_cell.angle_alpha   90.00
_cell.angle_beta   90.00
_cell.angle_gamma   90.00
#
_symmetry.space_group_name_H-M   'P 1'
#
loop_
_entity.id
_entity.type
_entity.pdbx_description
1 polymer ?
#
loop_
_entity_poly.entity_id
_entity_poly.type
_entity_poly.pdbx_seq_one_letter_code
_entity_poly.pdbx_strand_id
1 'polypeptide(L)'
;MKRKITLAYTAKQTAAEFYRHSEIKGLAEATLKGYRNYLDNFVEWFGADISVEEITTSVLEEYMMFKRKQGVKPVSLWALAGQVLVQLCWRQV
;
A
#
# COMPACT_ATOMS: atom_id res chain seq x y z
N MET A 1 -24.42 13.57 -19.89
CA MET A 1 -23.82 12.57 -18.97
C MET A 1 -22.33 12.85 -18.84
N LYS A 2 -21.87 13.37 -17.69
CA LYS A 2 -20.42 13.45 -17.42
C LYS A 2 -19.97 12.03 -17.05
N ARG A 3 -19.22 11.36 -17.92
CA ARG A 3 -18.54 10.11 -17.53
C ARG A 3 -17.58 10.48 -16.40
N LYS A 4 -17.83 9.99 -15.18
CA LYS A 4 -16.80 9.94 -14.13
C LYS A 4 -15.72 9.05 -14.72
N ILE A 5 -14.63 9.64 -15.18
CA ILE A 5 -13.42 8.89 -15.50
C ILE A 5 -12.89 8.47 -14.14
N THR A 6 -13.26 7.29 -13.67
CA THR A 6 -12.54 6.63 -12.59
C THR A 6 -11.22 6.20 -13.22
N LEU A 7 -10.21 7.07 -13.17
CA LEU A 7 -8.84 6.64 -13.48
C LEU A 7 -8.50 5.59 -12.42
N ALA A 8 -8.42 4.33 -12.83
CA ALA A 8 -7.92 3.28 -11.97
C ALA A 8 -6.46 3.62 -11.67
N TYR A 9 -6.17 4.00 -10.43
CA TYR A 9 -4.80 4.32 -10.00
C TYR A 9 -4.01 3.02 -9.90
N THR A 10 -2.77 3.04 -10.39
CA THR A 10 -1.86 1.90 -10.19
C THR A 10 -1.36 1.85 -8.74
N ALA A 11 -0.89 0.69 -8.30
CA ALA A 11 -0.29 0.53 -6.97
C ALA A 11 0.84 1.55 -6.72
N LYS A 12 1.68 1.81 -7.74
CA LYS A 12 2.74 2.83 -7.68
C LYS A 12 2.21 4.26 -7.53
N GLN A 13 1.17 4.61 -8.31
CA GLN A 13 0.58 5.95 -8.24
C GLN A 13 -0.08 6.19 -6.89
N THR A 14 -0.80 5.20 -6.37
CA THR A 14 -1.44 5.28 -5.05
C THR A 14 -0.41 5.40 -3.93
N ALA A 15 0.68 4.63 -3.98
CA ALA A 15 1.78 4.77 -3.00
C ALA A 15 2.39 6.18 -3.03
N ALA A 16 2.66 6.73 -4.22
CA ALA A 16 3.19 8.09 -4.38
C ALA A 16 2.25 9.17 -3.82
N GLU A 17 0.95 9.06 -4.08
CA GLU A 17 -0.05 9.99 -3.53
C GLU A 17 -0.14 9.91 -2.00
N PHE A 18 -0.06 8.70 -1.44
CA PHE A 18 -0.05 8.49 0.01
C PHE A 18 1.15 9.16 0.68
N TYR A 19 2.36 9.07 0.08
CA TYR A 19 3.53 9.77 0.61
C TYR A 19 3.35 11.27 0.62
N ARG A 20 2.92 11.83 -0.51
CA ARG A 20 2.67 13.28 -0.64
C ARG A 20 1.68 13.77 0.42
N HIS A 21 0.62 13.02 0.65
CA HIS A 21 -0.38 13.35 1.68
C HIS A 21 0.18 13.27 3.10
N SER A 22 1.01 12.27 3.38
CA SER A 22 1.65 12.07 4.67
C SER A 22 2.68 13.16 4.98
N GLU A 23 3.41 13.63 3.96
CA GLU A 23 4.31 14.80 4.05
C GLU A 23 3.52 16.07 4.38
N ILE A 24 2.40 16.32 3.69
CA ILE A 24 1.53 17.49 3.95
C ILE A 24 0.97 17.47 5.38
N LYS A 25 0.69 16.28 5.92
CA LYS A 25 0.22 16.11 7.30
C LYS A 25 1.32 16.30 8.36
N GLY A 26 2.57 16.48 7.96
CA GLY A 26 3.68 16.72 8.89
C GLY A 26 4.05 15.49 9.72
N LEU A 27 3.89 14.27 9.18
CA LEU A 27 4.34 13.08 9.88
C LEU A 27 5.85 13.06 10.05
N ALA A 28 6.33 12.44 11.14
CA ALA A 28 7.76 12.33 11.42
C ALA A 28 8.49 11.59 10.29
N GLU A 29 9.71 12.03 9.97
CA GLU A 29 10.51 11.47 8.88
C GLU A 29 10.75 9.95 9.04
N ALA A 30 11.00 9.50 10.28
CA ALA A 30 11.15 8.07 10.58
C ALA A 30 9.88 7.26 10.22
N THR A 31 8.70 7.84 10.43
CA THR A 31 7.41 7.24 10.07
C THR A 31 7.24 7.21 8.55
N LEU A 32 7.54 8.31 7.86
CA LEU A 32 7.51 8.38 6.39
C LEU A 32 8.45 7.36 5.75
N LYS A 33 9.65 7.18 6.31
CA LYS A 33 10.62 6.18 5.87
C LYS A 33 10.12 4.75 6.07
N GLY A 34 9.45 4.48 7.20
CA GLY A 34 8.81 3.20 7.45
C GLY A 34 7.74 2.90 6.40
N TYR A 35 6.84 3.85 6.15
CA TYR A 35 5.82 3.73 5.11
C TYR A 35 6.44 3.56 3.73
N ARG A 36 7.55 4.25 3.43
CA ARG A 36 8.30 4.10 2.17
C ARG A 36 8.67 2.66 1.92
N ASN A 37 9.41 2.10 2.88
CA ASN A 37 9.84 0.72 2.78
C ASN A 37 8.68 -0.26 2.67
N TYR A 38 7.57 -0.06 3.39
CA TYR A 38 6.46 -1.01 3.36
C TYR A 38 5.68 -1.02 2.05
N LEU A 39 5.33 0.14 1.50
CA LEU A 39 4.61 0.17 0.22
C LEU A 39 5.54 -0.16 -0.95
N ASP A 40 6.80 0.29 -0.94
CA ASP A 40 7.75 -0.06 -2.03
C ASP A 40 7.93 -1.57 -2.13
N ASN A 41 8.12 -2.26 -0.99
CA ASN A 41 8.21 -3.73 -0.94
C ASN A 41 6.92 -4.42 -1.43
N PHE A 42 5.76 -3.84 -1.12
CA PHE A 42 4.48 -4.40 -1.56
C PHE A 42 4.27 -4.18 -3.06
N VAL A 43 4.53 -2.96 -3.56
CA VAL A 43 4.41 -2.57 -4.97
C VAL A 43 5.37 -3.38 -5.84
N GLU A 44 6.59 -3.66 -5.37
CA GLU A 44 7.55 -4.51 -6.06
C GLU A 44 7.06 -5.97 -6.16
N TRP A 45 6.47 -6.51 -5.09
CA TRP A 45 5.94 -7.88 -5.09
C TRP A 45 4.63 -8.01 -5.89
N PHE A 46 3.72 -7.06 -5.72
CA PHE A 46 2.39 -7.09 -6.33
C PHE A 46 2.46 -6.74 -7.81
N GLY A 47 3.26 -5.73 -8.18
CA GLY A 47 3.37 -5.20 -9.53
C GLY A 47 3.01 -3.72 -9.58
N ALA A 48 3.94 -2.90 -10.04
CA ALA A 48 3.82 -1.44 -10.00
C ALA A 48 2.65 -0.86 -10.82
N ASP A 49 2.33 -1.52 -11.93
CA ASP A 49 1.34 -1.07 -12.91
C ASP A 49 -0.02 -1.76 -12.75
N ILE A 50 -0.16 -2.65 -11.74
CA ILE A 50 -1.43 -3.30 -11.43
C ILE A 50 -2.37 -2.28 -10.77
N SER A 51 -3.65 -2.37 -11.10
CA SER A 51 -4.70 -1.54 -10.53
C SER A 51 -4.79 -1.74 -9.02
N VAL A 52 -4.94 -0.64 -8.27
CA VAL A 52 -5.19 -0.68 -6.82
C VAL A 52 -6.50 -1.39 -6.49
N GLU A 53 -7.46 -1.44 -7.41
CA GLU A 53 -8.74 -2.15 -7.23
C GLU A 53 -8.59 -3.67 -7.15
N GLU A 54 -7.46 -4.21 -7.61
CA GLU A 54 -7.14 -5.63 -7.51
C GLU A 54 -6.56 -6.00 -6.14
N ILE A 55 -6.26 -5.02 -5.29
CA ILE A 55 -5.79 -5.25 -3.92
C ILE A 55 -6.97 -5.66 -3.05
N THR A 56 -7.14 -6.98 -2.91
CA THR A 56 -8.14 -7.60 -2.04
C THR A 56 -7.51 -8.07 -0.73
N THR A 57 -8.35 -8.45 0.24
CA THR A 57 -7.89 -9.12 1.47
C THR A 57 -7.06 -10.38 1.16
N SER A 58 -7.45 -11.17 0.15
CA SER A 58 -6.72 -12.38 -0.27
C SER A 58 -5.30 -12.06 -0.74
N VAL A 59 -5.14 -11.01 -1.56
CA VAL A 59 -3.82 -10.55 -2.03
C VAL A 59 -2.91 -10.18 -0.87
N LEU A 60 -3.47 -9.58 0.17
CA LEU A 60 -2.71 -9.18 1.36
C LEU A 60 -2.35 -10.38 2.24
N GLU A 61 -3.23 -11.37 2.34
CA GLU A 61 -2.93 -12.65 2.99
C GLU A 61 -1.80 -13.39 2.27
N GLU A 62 -1.83 -13.43 0.93
CA GLU A 62 -0.77 -14.00 0.11
C GLU A 62 0.57 -13.26 0.33
N TYR A 63 0.53 -11.93 0.37
CA TYR A 63 1.72 -11.13 0.66
C TYR A 63 2.27 -11.39 2.06
N MET A 64 1.41 -11.50 3.07
CA MET A 64 1.81 -11.86 4.44
C MET A 64 2.45 -13.25 4.49
N MET A 65 1.88 -14.23 3.77
CA MET A 65 2.46 -15.56 3.65
C MET A 65 3.83 -15.53 2.98
N PHE A 66 3.98 -14.75 1.90
CA PHE A 66 5.26 -14.55 1.23
C PHE A 66 6.33 -13.97 2.17
N LYS A 67 6.02 -12.90 2.91
CA LYS A 67 6.94 -12.30 3.87
C LYS A 67 7.23 -13.22 5.06
N ARG A 68 6.26 -14.03 5.50
CA ARG A 68 6.50 -15.07 6.52
C ARG A 68 7.51 -16.11 6.05
N LYS A 69 7.45 -16.54 4.79
CA LYS A 69 8.45 -17.45 4.19
C LYS A 69 9.84 -16.81 4.12
N GLN A 70 9.93 -15.48 4.05
CA GLN A 70 11.19 -14.73 4.13
C GLN A 70 11.69 -14.51 5.58
N GLY A 71 11.01 -15.08 6.59
CA GLY A 71 11.42 -14.97 7.99
C GLY A 71 10.95 -13.69 8.71
N VAL A 72 10.04 -12.91 8.12
CA VAL A 72 9.47 -11.73 8.77
C VAL A 72 8.56 -12.16 9.93
N LYS A 73 8.75 -11.55 11.10
CA LYS A 73 7.97 -11.88 12.31
C LYS A 73 6.50 -11.47 12.16
N PRO A 74 5.55 -12.25 12.72
CA PRO A 74 4.11 -11.98 12.60
C PRO A 74 3.68 -10.56 13.03
N VAL A 75 4.26 -10.01 14.10
CA VAL A 75 3.93 -8.65 14.58
C VAL A 75 4.24 -7.58 13.52
N SER A 76 5.31 -7.78 12.75
CA SER A 76 5.70 -6.90 11.65
C SER A 76 4.77 -7.07 10.45
N LEU A 77 4.21 -8.27 10.24
CA LEU A 77 3.26 -8.54 9.14
C LEU A 77 1.90 -7.87 9.36
N TRP A 78 1.38 -7.87 10.58
CA TRP A 78 0.11 -7.20 10.89
C TRP A 78 0.20 -5.68 10.81
N ALA A 79 1.32 -5.11 11.26
CA ALA A 79 1.60 -3.69 11.08
C ALA A 79 1.73 -3.31 9.59
N LEU A 80 2.32 -4.19 8.78
CA LEU A 80 2.54 -4.03 7.35
C LEU A 80 1.22 -4.15 6.56
N ALA A 81 0.43 -5.20 6.79
CA ALA A 81 -0.86 -5.42 6.11
C ALA A 81 -1.89 -4.36 6.48
N GLY A 82 -1.97 -3.98 7.77
CA GLY A 82 -2.86 -2.90 8.22
C GLY A 82 -2.48 -1.54 7.62
N GLN A 83 -1.18 -1.27 7.44
CA GLN A 83 -0.73 -0.06 6.76
C GLN A 83 -1.02 -0.12 5.26
N VAL A 84 -0.70 -1.20 4.55
CA VAL A 84 -1.00 -1.32 3.11
C VAL A 84 -2.51 -1.15 2.84
N LEU A 85 -3.39 -1.76 3.65
CA LEU A 85 -4.85 -1.60 3.55
C LEU A 85 -5.33 -0.18 3.76
N VAL A 86 -4.96 0.42 4.90
CA VAL A 86 -5.42 1.77 5.24
C VAL A 86 -4.89 2.79 4.24
N GLN A 87 -3.70 2.55 3.67
CA GLN A 87 -2.98 3.54 2.87
C GLN A 87 -3.30 3.47 1.38
N LEU A 88 -3.55 2.27 0.83
CA LEU A 88 -3.92 2.09 -0.58
C LEU A 88 -5.43 2.16 -0.80
N CYS A 89 -6.25 1.79 0.19
CA CYS A 89 -7.71 1.81 0.10
C CYS A 89 -8.36 3.09 0.68
N TRP A 90 -7.58 4.07 1.16
CA TRP A 90 -8.06 5.34 1.74
C TRP A 90 -9.01 6.13 0.82
N ARG A 91 -9.01 5.87 -0.49
CA ARG A 91 -9.91 6.53 -1.46
C ARG A 91 -11.28 5.86 -1.65
N GLN A 92 -11.50 4.67 -1.09
CA GLN A 92 -12.76 3.92 -1.28
C GLN A 92 -13.82 4.22 -0.20
N VAL A 93 -13.58 5.15 0.72
CA VAL A 93 -14.52 5.58 1.77
C VAL A 93 -14.83 7.07 1.64
#